data_AF-A0A5B2VKI0-F1
#
_entry.id   AF-A0A5B2VKI0-F1
#
_cell.length_a   1.000
_cell.length_b   1.000
_cell.length_c   1.000
_cell.angle_alpha   90.00
_cell.angle_beta   90.00
_cell.angle_gamma   90.00
#
_symmetry.space_group_name_H-M   'P 1'
#
loop_
_entity.id
_entity.type
_entity.pdbx_description
1 polymer ?
#
loop_
_entity_poly.entity_id
_entity_poly.type
_entity_poly.pdbx_seq_one_letter_code
_entity_poly.pdbx_strand_id
1 'polypeptide(L)' 'MTHSNQWTTPTPAQAAKGFKIHLIVFLLTTPAIWLVWYLTDRTYPWPLWSTPAWAVGVMFHYLGVFVFKKSGKN' A
#
# COMPACT_ATOMS: atom_id res chain seq x y z
N MET A 1 -29.69 18.89 -16.42
CA MET A 1 -28.47 18.16 -16.83
C MET A 1 -27.98 17.38 -15.62
N THR A 2 -28.29 16.10 -15.53
CA THR A 2 -27.81 15.23 -14.44
C THR A 2 -26.39 14.79 -14.78
N HIS A 3 -25.39 15.34 -14.09
CA HIS A 3 -24.01 14.86 -14.19
C HIS A 3 -23.95 13.45 -13.60
N SER A 4 -23.86 12.41 -14.44
CA SER A 4 -23.58 11.06 -13.96
C SER A 4 -22.12 11.01 -13.48
N ASN A 5 -21.91 11.03 -12.18
CA ASN A 5 -20.65 10.73 -11.52
C ASN A 5 -20.38 9.22 -11.64
N GLN A 6 -19.82 8.83 -12.80
CA GLN A 6 -19.39 7.46 -13.11
C GLN A 6 -18.18 7.07 -12.25
N TRP A 7 -18.39 6.89 -10.95
CA TRP A 7 -17.41 6.28 -10.06
C TRP A 7 -17.21 4.82 -10.51
N THR A 8 -16.22 4.60 -11.36
CA THR A 8 -15.96 3.27 -11.90
C THR A 8 -15.29 2.43 -10.82
N THR A 9 -16.01 1.46 -10.29
CA THR A 9 -15.44 0.44 -9.38
C THR A 9 -14.30 -0.26 -10.12
N PRO A 10 -13.07 -0.29 -9.57
CA PRO A 10 -11.96 -0.97 -10.20
C PRO A 10 -12.28 -2.45 -10.40
N THR A 11 -11.98 -2.97 -11.59
CA THR A 11 -12.02 -4.42 -11.82
C THR A 11 -11.03 -5.12 -10.89
N PRO A 12 -11.23 -6.42 -10.56
CA PRO A 12 -10.29 -7.17 -9.75
C PRO A 12 -8.84 -7.14 -10.29
N ALA A 13 -8.68 -7.12 -11.61
CA ALA A 13 -7.37 -7.02 -12.25
C ALA A 13 -6.69 -5.66 -11.99
N GLN A 14 -7.46 -4.57 -12.08
CA GLN A 14 -6.97 -3.22 -11.77
C GLN A 14 -6.62 -3.08 -10.28
N ALA A 15 -7.45 -3.62 -9.38
CA ALA A 15 -7.19 -3.63 -7.94
C ALA A 15 -5.91 -4.41 -7.59
N ALA A 16 -5.73 -5.61 -8.18
CA ALA A 16 -4.52 -6.41 -8.00
C ALA A 16 -3.27 -5.71 -8.57
N LYS A 17 -3.38 -5.01 -9.70
CA LYS A 17 -2.28 -4.19 -10.24
C LYS A 17 -1.92 -3.06 -9.28
N GLY A 18 -2.90 -2.36 -8.72
CA GLY A 18 -2.68 -1.32 -7.70
C GLY A 18 -1.93 -1.86 -6.48
N PHE A 19 -2.32 -3.03 -5.97
CA PHE A 19 -1.61 -3.69 -4.87
C PHE A 19 -0.15 -4.03 -5.23
N LYS A 20 0.10 -4.62 -6.41
CA LYS A 20 1.46 -4.96 -6.84
C LYS A 20 2.37 -3.73 -6.88
N ILE A 21 1.87 -2.61 -7.38
CA ILE A 21 2.63 -1.35 -7.41
C ILE A 21 2.94 -0.88 -5.98
N HIS A 22 1.93 -0.83 -5.10
CA HIS A 22 2.13 -0.41 -3.71
C HIS A 22 3.16 -1.31 -2.98
N LEU A 23 3.08 -2.62 -3.21
CA LEU A 23 4.04 -3.59 -2.65
C LEU A 23 5.46 -3.37 -3.18
N ILE A 24 5.65 -3.20 -4.49
CA ILE A 24 6.99 -2.95 -5.07
C ILE A 24 7.58 -1.64 -4.54
N VAL A 25 6.78 -0.57 -4.48
CA VAL A 25 7.21 0.71 -3.92
C VAL A 25 7.66 0.55 -2.47
N PHE A 26 6.90 -0.18 -1.65
CA PHE A 26 7.28 -0.49 -0.27
C PHE A 26 8.61 -1.26 -0.21
N LEU A 27 8.74 -2.35 -0.98
CA LEU A 27 9.93 -3.21 -0.97
C LEU A 27 11.20 -2.53 -1.47
N LEU A 28 11.10 -1.53 -2.35
CA LEU A 28 12.28 -0.78 -2.85
C LEU A 28 12.59 0.45 -1.99
N THR A 29 11.56 1.19 -1.60
CA THR A 29 11.73 2.46 -0.87
C THR A 29 12.14 2.23 0.58
N THR A 30 11.59 1.22 1.25
CA THR A 30 11.93 0.94 2.64
C THR A 30 13.42 0.61 2.81
N PRO A 31 14.02 -0.34 2.07
CA PRO A 31 15.47 -0.59 2.17
C PRO A 31 16.32 0.63 1.80
N ALA A 32 15.91 1.43 0.79
CA ALA A 32 16.62 2.65 0.43
C ALA A 32 16.62 3.67 1.58
N ILE A 33 15.48 3.85 2.26
CA ILE A 33 15.36 4.70 3.45
C ILE A 33 16.27 4.20 4.59
N TRP A 34 16.24 2.89 4.86
CA TRP A 34 17.11 2.29 5.88
C TRP A 34 18.59 2.42 5.53
N LEU A 35 18.94 2.34 4.25
CA LEU A 35 20.30 2.56 3.76
C LEU A 35 20.74 4.02 3.97
N VAL A 36 19.88 4.99 3.64
CA VAL A 36 20.17 6.41 3.91
C VAL A 36 20.42 6.65 5.40
N TRP A 37 19.57 6.10 6.27
CA TRP A 37 19.79 6.18 7.71
C TRP A 37 21.12 5.55 8.13
N TYR A 38 21.43 4.36 7.61
CA TYR A 38 22.65 3.64 7.94
C TYR A 38 23.93 4.40 7.53
N LEU A 39 23.88 5.12 6.41
CA LEU A 39 25.02 5.84 5.83
C LEU A 39 25.17 7.29 6.32
N THR A 40 24.14 7.90 6.90
CA THR A 40 24.17 9.31 7.32
C THR A 40 24.34 9.47 8.82
N ASP A 41 23.32 9.11 9.60
CA ASP A 41 23.33 9.23 11.05
C ASP A 41 22.51 8.12 11.71
N ARG A 42 23.19 7.33 12.54
CA ARG A 42 22.63 6.18 13.27
C ARG A 42 22.22 6.52 14.70
N THR A 43 22.38 7.76 15.16
CA THR A 43 22.03 8.18 16.53
C THR A 43 20.54 8.03 16.83
N TYR A 44 19.68 8.24 15.84
CA TYR A 44 18.24 8.09 15.96
C TYR A 44 17.64 7.28 14.81
N PRO A 45 17.03 6.10 15.07
CA PRO A 45 16.46 5.23 14.05
C PRO A 45 15.11 5.73 13.53
N TRP A 46 15.11 6.90 12.89
CA TRP A 46 13.89 7.52 12.35
C TRP A 46 13.09 6.65 11.35
N PRO A 47 13.68 5.72 10.56
CA PRO A 47 12.90 4.82 9.71
C PRO A 47 11.96 3.88 10.46
N LEU A 48 12.16 3.71 11.77
CA LEU A 48 11.35 2.85 12.63
C LEU A 48 9.90 3.34 12.74
N TRP A 49 9.64 4.63 12.51
CA TRP A 49 8.28 5.17 12.55
C TRP A 49 7.56 5.01 11.21
N SER A 50 8.27 5.26 10.10
CA SER A 50 7.69 5.20 8.77
C SER A 50 7.47 3.76 8.30
N THR A 51 8.39 2.84 8.60
CA THR A 51 8.34 1.45 8.10
C THR A 51 7.09 0.70 8.59
N PRO A 52 6.76 0.66 9.89
CA PRO A 52 5.58 -0.05 10.37
C PRO A 52 4.27 0.62 9.92
N ALA A 53 4.22 1.96 9.91
CA ALA A 53 3.05 2.69 9.45
C ALA A 53 2.71 2.37 7.98
N TRP A 54 3.71 2.32 7.10
CA TRP A 54 3.52 1.90 5.72
C TRP A 54 3.23 0.41 5.58
N ALA A 55 3.86 -0.45 6.37
CA ALA A 55 3.60 -1.89 6.36
C ALA A 55 2.12 -2.19 6.68
N VAL A 56 1.55 -1.46 7.64
CA VAL A 56 0.11 -1.52 7.95
C VAL A 56 -0.73 -1.11 6.74
N GLY A 57 -0.36 -0.04 6.02
CA GLY A 57 -1.03 0.37 4.79
C GLY A 57 -1.00 -0.71 3.69
N VAL A 58 0.15 -1.36 3.48
CA VAL A 58 0.29 -2.48 2.53
C VAL A 58 -0.58 -3.67 2.97
N MET A 59 -0.60 -3.98 4.27
CA MET A 59 -1.43 -5.05 4.84
C MET A 59 -2.92 -4.78 4.58
N PHE A 60 -3.42 -3.58 4.88
CA PHE A 60 -4.82 -3.25 4.62
C PHE A 60 -5.16 -3.20 3.12
N HIS A 61 -4.22 -2.78 2.27
CA HIS A 61 -4.40 -2.86 0.82
C HIS A 61 -4.54 -4.31 0.34
N TYR A 62 -3.71 -5.23 0.87
CA TYR A 62 -3.85 -6.65 0.61
C TYR A 62 -5.22 -7.18 1.04
N LEU A 63 -5.65 -6.86 2.27
CA LEU A 63 -6.96 -7.27 2.78
C LEU A 63 -8.10 -6.76 1.90
N GLY A 64 -8.06 -5.49 1.49
CA GLY A 64 -9.06 -4.89 0.60
C GLY A 64 -9.14 -5.54 -0.78
N VAL A 65 -8.01 -5.98 -1.34
CA VAL A 65 -7.98 -6.57 -2.70
C VAL A 65 -8.31 -8.07 -2.69
N PHE A 66 -7.80 -8.83 -1.71
CA PHE A 66 -7.83 -10.29 -1.75
C PHE A 66 -8.72 -10.93 -0.69
N VAL A 67 -8.91 -10.31 0.49
CA VAL A 67 -9.63 -10.94 1.62
C VAL A 67 -11.06 -10.47 1.70
N PHE A 68 -11.32 -9.17 1.62
CA PHE A 68 -12.67 -8.60 1.73
C PHE A 68 -13.53 -8.81 0.46
N LYS A 69 -13.04 -9.58 -0.50
CA LYS A 69 -13.76 -9.94 -1.74
C LYS A 69 -14.73 -11.11 -1.53
N LYS A 70 -15.54 -11.11 -0.46
CA LYS A 70 -16.80 -11.87 -0.36
C LYS A 70 -17.59 -11.55 0.93
N SER A 71 -18.72 -10.87 0.77
CA SER A 71 -19.97 -11.22 1.48
C SER A 71 -21.13 -10.47 0.82
N GLY A 72 -21.71 -11.10 -0.19
CA GLY A 72 -22.86 -10.61 -0.95
C GLY A 72 -23.57 -11.80 -1.56
N LYS A 73 -23.94 -12.77 -0.73
CA LYS A 73 -24.85 -13.86 -1.09
C LYS A 73 -25.71 -14.22 0.12
N ASN A 74 -26.80 -13.48 0.26
CA ASN A 74 -28.08 -13.90 0.84
C ASN A 74 -29.09 -12.78 0.62
#